data_AF-R9N214-F1
#
_entry.id   AF-R9N214-F1
#
_cell.length_a   1.000
_cell.length_b   1.000
_cell.length_c   1.000
_cell.angle_alpha   90.00
_cell.angle_beta   90.00
_cell.angle_gamma   90.00
#
_symmetry.space_group_name_H-M   'P 1'
#
loop_
_entity.id
_entity.type
_entity.pdbx_description
1 polymer ?
#
loop_
_entity_poly.entity_id
_entity_poly.type
_entity_poly.pdbx_seq_one_letter_code
_entity_poly.pdbx_strand_id
1 'polypeptide(L)'
;MMEPKILFVKQFLATLCEKEVTTIPINNKKFKDGIQSMADYYHSNAGSFGPYADALDMLFLKYSTRGDFSQFSKIIEGFNGRIVSLENPHYIKANLKLEKDYIEDLKQDKELGISHEQFQVLADCFIRGADM
;
A
#
# COMPACT_ATOMS: atom_id res chain seq x y z
N MET A 1 7.44 7.17 17.37
CA MET A 1 6.15 6.96 16.69
C MET A 1 6.42 6.96 15.20
N MET A 2 6.05 5.89 14.50
CA MET A 2 6.27 5.81 13.05
C MET A 2 5.26 6.73 12.36
N GLU A 3 5.60 7.32 11.22
CA GLU A 3 4.63 8.11 10.47
C GLU A 3 3.47 7.19 10.02
N PRO A 4 2.19 7.51 10.34
CA PRO A 4 1.06 6.60 10.08
C PRO A 4 0.97 6.13 8.63
N LYS A 5 1.25 7.00 7.67
CA LYS A 5 1.28 6.69 6.24
C LYS A 5 2.35 5.67 5.88
N ILE A 6 3.54 5.77 6.47
CA ILE A 6 4.63 4.82 6.26
C ILE A 6 4.26 3.45 6.82
N LEU A 7 3.71 3.43 8.05
CA LEU A 7 3.28 2.17 8.67
C LEU A 7 2.14 1.51 7.88
N PHE A 8 1.19 2.30 7.39
CA PHE A 8 0.09 1.81 6.56
C PHE A 8 0.59 1.12 5.30
N VAL A 9 1.49 1.78 4.55
CA VAL A 9 2.05 1.18 3.33
C VAL A 9 2.86 -0.08 3.65
N LYS A 10 3.59 -0.12 4.77
CA LYS A 10 4.30 -1.34 5.21
C LYS A 10 3.35 -2.50 5.50
N GLN A 11 2.31 -2.27 6.31
CA GLN A 11 1.31 -3.30 6.64
C GLN A 11 0.56 -3.77 5.38
N PHE A 12 0.26 -2.85 4.46
CA PHE A 12 -0.29 -3.18 3.15
C PHE A 12 0.64 -4.09 2.31
N LEU A 13 1.92 -3.73 2.18
CA LEU A 13 2.90 -4.55 1.44
C LEU A 13 3.11 -5.92 2.10
N ALA A 14 3.12 -6.00 3.43
CA ALA A 14 3.18 -7.26 4.16
C ALA A 14 1.97 -8.14 3.84
N THR A 15 0.77 -7.55 3.82
CA THR A 15 -0.47 -8.26 3.48
C THR A 15 -0.48 -8.78 2.04
N LEU A 16 0.12 -8.04 1.09
CA LEU A 16 0.32 -8.54 -0.27
C LEU A 16 1.24 -9.77 -0.29
N CYS A 17 2.34 -9.75 0.47
CA CYS A 17 3.24 -10.91 0.57
C CYS A 17 2.55 -12.15 1.17
N GLU A 18 1.64 -11.98 2.13
CA GLU A 18 0.85 -13.10 2.66
C GLU A 18 -0.07 -13.72 1.62
N LYS A 19 -0.57 -12.91 0.69
CA LYS A 19 -1.33 -13.36 -0.48
C LYS A 19 -0.43 -13.88 -1.60
N GLU A 20 0.83 -14.22 -1.29
CA GLU A 20 1.83 -14.74 -2.22
C GLU A 20 2.19 -13.78 -3.38
N VAL A 21 1.85 -12.49 -3.24
CA VAL A 21 2.26 -11.47 -4.21
C VAL A 21 3.72 -11.13 -3.97
N THR A 22 4.56 -11.40 -4.98
CA THR A 22 6.01 -11.16 -4.94
C THR A 22 6.43 -9.92 -5.73
N THR A 23 5.59 -9.43 -6.64
CA THR A 23 5.86 -8.25 -7.47
C THR A 23 4.58 -7.46 -7.68
N ILE A 24 4.66 -6.14 -7.58
CA ILE A 24 3.56 -5.22 -7.92
C ILE A 24 3.94 -4.31 -9.10
N PRO A 25 2.98 -3.86 -9.92
CA PRO A 25 3.19 -2.75 -10.82
C PRO A 25 3.47 -1.48 -10.00
N ILE A 26 4.26 -0.56 -10.55
CA ILE A 26 4.41 0.79 -9.99
C ILE A 26 4.53 1.81 -11.12
N ASN A 27 4.17 3.06 -10.86
CA ASN A 27 4.25 4.18 -11.82
C ASN A 27 3.58 3.93 -13.18
N ASN A 28 2.56 3.07 -13.24
CA ASN A 28 1.82 2.74 -14.45
C ASN A 28 0.30 2.75 -14.20
N LYS A 29 -0.49 2.50 -15.25
CA LYS A 29 -1.95 2.50 -15.16
C LYS A 29 -2.48 1.44 -14.19
N LYS A 30 -1.96 0.21 -14.24
CA LYS A 30 -2.37 -0.89 -13.35
C LYS A 30 -2.18 -0.52 -11.88
N PHE A 31 -1.06 0.11 -11.52
CA PHE A 31 -0.85 0.62 -10.16
C PHE A 31 -1.93 1.63 -9.76
N LYS A 32 -2.21 2.62 -10.63
CA LYS A 32 -3.24 3.64 -10.35
C LYS A 32 -4.63 3.04 -10.21
N ASP A 33 -4.99 2.08 -11.05
CA ASP A 33 -6.29 1.39 -10.99
C ASP A 33 -6.42 0.56 -9.69
N GLY A 34 -5.33 -0.07 -9.25
CA GLY A 34 -5.24 -0.76 -7.95
C GLY A 34 -5.42 0.20 -6.77
N ILE A 35 -4.70 1.33 -6.76
CA ILE A 35 -4.86 2.35 -5.70
C ILE A 35 -6.25 2.97 -5.73
N GLN A 36 -6.85 3.19 -6.92
CA GLN A 36 -8.23 3.67 -7.01
C GLN A 36 -9.21 2.69 -6.38
N SER A 37 -9.06 1.39 -6.65
CA SER A 37 -9.91 0.36 -6.06
C SER A 37 -9.78 0.29 -4.54
N MET A 38 -8.57 0.50 -4.01
CA MET A 38 -8.35 0.66 -2.57
C MET A 38 -9.03 1.92 -2.03
N ALA A 39 -8.90 3.05 -2.72
CA ALA A 39 -9.49 4.33 -2.32
C ALA A 39 -11.02 4.24 -2.25
N ASP A 40 -11.66 3.60 -3.24
CA ASP A 40 -13.11 3.41 -3.27
C ASP A 40 -13.60 2.61 -2.05
N TYR A 41 -12.87 1.55 -1.70
CA TYR A 41 -13.15 0.77 -0.49
C TYR A 41 -12.90 1.58 0.78
N TYR A 42 -11.78 2.30 0.84
CA TYR A 42 -11.38 3.12 1.98
C TYR A 42 -12.44 4.19 2.29
N HIS A 43 -12.84 5.00 1.30
CA HIS A 43 -13.83 6.07 1.51
C HIS A 43 -15.21 5.50 1.86
N SER A 44 -15.59 4.34 1.31
CA SER A 44 -16.87 3.68 1.64
C SER A 44 -16.90 3.12 3.06
N ASN A 45 -15.73 2.94 3.70
CA ASN A 45 -15.59 2.32 5.02
C ASN A 45 -14.76 3.21 5.98
N ALA A 46 -14.69 4.52 5.75
CA ALA A 46 -13.77 5.44 6.44
C ALA A 46 -13.86 5.33 7.98
N GLY A 47 -15.06 5.10 8.53
CA GLY A 47 -15.27 4.90 9.98
C GLY A 47 -14.57 3.67 10.57
N SER A 48 -14.04 2.77 9.74
CA SER A 48 -13.32 1.55 10.15
C SER A 48 -11.79 1.72 10.13
N PHE A 49 -11.26 2.88 9.71
CA PHE A 49 -9.83 3.09 9.49
C PHE A 49 -9.09 3.75 10.66
N GLY A 50 -9.59 3.54 11.88
CA GLY A 50 -8.93 3.92 13.11
C GLY A 50 -8.76 5.44 13.29
N PRO A 51 -7.97 5.86 14.30
CA PRO A 51 -7.81 7.28 14.65
C PRO A 51 -6.99 8.08 13.63
N TYR A 52 -6.32 7.42 12.68
CA TYR A 52 -5.48 8.07 11.68
C TYR A 52 -6.14 8.22 10.31
N ALA A 53 -7.46 7.97 10.20
CA ALA A 53 -8.16 7.99 8.93
C ALA A 53 -7.93 9.30 8.13
N ASP A 54 -8.03 10.47 8.74
CA ASP A 54 -7.80 11.74 8.03
C ASP A 54 -6.36 11.87 7.48
N ALA A 55 -5.38 11.34 8.21
CA ALA A 55 -3.99 11.35 7.76
C ALA A 55 -3.74 10.34 6.62
N LEU A 56 -4.44 9.21 6.65
CA LEU A 56 -4.34 8.16 5.63
C LEU A 56 -5.11 8.53 4.35
N ASP A 57 -6.19 9.30 4.46
CA ASP A 57 -6.95 9.84 3.32
C ASP A 57 -6.03 10.58 2.32
N MET A 58 -5.01 11.26 2.84
CA MET A 58 -4.00 11.96 2.04
C MET A 58 -3.22 11.04 1.07
N LEU A 59 -3.15 9.74 1.35
CA LEU A 59 -2.53 8.76 0.45
C LEU A 59 -3.33 8.59 -0.84
N PHE A 60 -4.65 8.80 -0.78
CA PHE A 60 -5.59 8.59 -1.87
C PHE A 60 -5.90 9.87 -2.65
N LEU A 61 -5.29 11.01 -2.29
CA LEU A 61 -5.46 12.26 -3.02
C LEU A 61 -4.79 12.20 -4.41
N LYS A 62 -5.58 12.53 -5.44
CA LYS A 62 -5.10 12.72 -6.81
C LYS A 62 -4.50 14.12 -6.96
N TYR A 63 -3.19 14.20 -7.16
CA TYR A 63 -2.53 15.48 -7.45
C TYR A 63 -2.57 15.76 -8.94
N SER A 64 -3.31 16.81 -9.33
CA SER A 64 -3.42 17.28 -10.71
C SER A 64 -2.09 17.63 -11.38
N THR A 65 -1.05 17.95 -10.59
CA THR A 65 0.26 18.41 -11.09
C THR A 65 1.36 17.35 -11.14
N ARG A 66 1.21 16.23 -10.44
CA ARG A 66 2.24 15.18 -10.33
C ARG A 66 1.76 13.78 -10.75
N GLY A 67 0.56 13.71 -11.31
CA GLY A 67 -0.12 12.46 -11.62
C GLY A 67 -0.86 11.88 -10.42
N ASP A 68 -1.89 11.09 -10.71
CA ASP A 68 -2.75 10.45 -9.72
C ASP A 68 -1.93 9.57 -8.75
N PHE A 69 -2.25 9.65 -7.45
CA PHE A 69 -1.74 8.81 -6.36
C PHE A 69 -0.21 8.85 -6.08
N SER A 70 0.45 9.99 -6.37
CA SER A 70 1.91 10.12 -6.21
C SER A 70 2.46 9.94 -4.78
N GLN A 71 1.64 10.02 -3.72
CA GLN A 71 2.14 9.78 -2.36
C GLN A 71 2.45 8.29 -2.12
N PHE A 72 1.57 7.41 -2.59
CA PHE A 72 1.70 5.97 -2.39
C PHE A 72 2.97 5.43 -3.09
N SER A 73 3.18 5.83 -4.36
CA SER A 73 4.37 5.42 -5.10
C SER A 73 5.65 5.93 -4.45
N LYS A 74 5.68 7.20 -3.99
CA LYS A 74 6.86 7.77 -3.30
C LYS A 74 7.24 7.03 -2.03
N ILE A 75 6.25 6.61 -1.23
CA ILE A 75 6.52 5.85 -0.01
C ILE A 75 7.12 4.49 -0.37
N ILE A 76 6.55 3.79 -1.36
CA ILE A 76 7.10 2.51 -1.86
C ILE A 76 8.51 2.70 -2.43
N GLU A 77 8.75 3.75 -3.21
CA GLU A 77 10.08 4.09 -3.74
C GLU A 77 11.09 4.38 -2.63
N GLY A 78 10.66 5.03 -1.54
CA GLY A 78 11.48 5.26 -0.34
C GLY A 78 11.90 3.96 0.37
N PHE A 79 11.26 2.83 0.06
CA PHE A 79 11.63 1.51 0.57
C PHE A 79 12.59 0.72 -0.34
N ASN A 80 12.99 1.29 -1.48
CA ASN A 80 13.89 0.62 -2.40
C ASN A 80 15.23 0.25 -1.73
N GLY A 81 15.69 -0.98 -1.96
CA GLY A 81 16.89 -1.54 -1.34
C GLY A 81 16.68 -2.04 0.10
N ARG A 82 15.48 -1.92 0.66
CA ARG A 82 15.10 -2.48 1.96
C ARG A 82 14.07 -3.58 1.77
N ILE A 83 12.79 -3.23 1.87
CA ILE A 83 11.67 -4.17 1.75
C ILE A 83 11.09 -4.26 0.34
N VAL A 84 11.56 -3.39 -0.57
CA VAL A 84 11.21 -3.39 -1.99
C VAL A 84 12.48 -3.31 -2.82
N SER A 85 12.47 -3.91 -4.01
CA SER A 85 13.51 -3.75 -5.03
C SER A 85 12.85 -3.31 -6.32
N LEU A 86 13.11 -2.07 -6.74
CA LEU A 86 12.58 -1.56 -7.99
C LEU A 86 13.43 -2.07 -9.16
N GLU A 87 12.78 -2.56 -10.22
CA GLU A 87 13.44 -3.00 -11.44
C GLU A 87 13.22 -2.00 -12.58
N ASN A 88 14.23 -1.90 -13.47
CA ASN A 88 14.21 -1.17 -14.75
C ASN A 88 14.38 0.37 -14.65
N PRO A 89 15.10 1.05 -15.58
CA PRO A 89 15.27 2.51 -15.63
C PRO A 89 14.01 3.38 -15.48
N HIS A 90 12.82 2.82 -15.65
CA HIS A 90 11.55 3.55 -15.55
C HIS A 90 10.72 3.21 -14.30
N TYR A 91 11.24 2.38 -13.38
CA TYR A 91 10.56 2.02 -12.13
C TYR A 91 9.10 1.58 -12.35
N ILE A 92 8.89 0.57 -13.20
CA ILE A 92 7.53 0.11 -13.56
C ILE A 92 7.07 -1.14 -12.79
N LYS A 93 8.00 -1.78 -12.07
CA LYS A 93 7.77 -2.95 -11.22
C LYS A 93 8.54 -2.81 -9.91
N ALA A 94 7.92 -3.27 -8.83
CA ALA A 94 8.49 -3.34 -7.50
C ALA A 94 8.42 -4.78 -6.99
N ASN A 95 9.56 -5.42 -6.77
CA ASN A 95 9.64 -6.73 -6.13
C ASN A 95 9.59 -6.57 -4.62
N LEU A 96 8.72 -7.31 -3.97
CA LEU A 96 8.57 -7.31 -2.52
C LEU A 96 9.61 -8.26 -1.90
N LYS A 97 10.33 -7.77 -0.90
CA LYS A 97 11.44 -8.48 -0.22
C LYS A 97 11.25 -8.53 1.30
N LEU A 98 10.01 -8.60 1.77
CA LEU A 98 9.74 -8.67 3.20
C LEU A 98 10.08 -10.07 3.73
N GLU A 99 10.87 -10.14 4.78
CA GLU A 99 11.15 -11.39 5.49
C GLU A 99 9.93 -11.83 6.30
N LYS A 100 9.75 -13.14 6.47
CA LYS A 100 8.58 -13.72 7.12
C LYS A 100 8.37 -13.19 8.54
N ASP A 101 9.43 -13.09 9.33
CA ASP A 101 9.33 -12.60 10.72
C ASP A 101 8.88 -11.13 10.74
N TYR A 102 9.37 -10.32 9.80
CA TYR A 102 8.96 -8.92 9.68
C TYR A 102 7.50 -8.75 9.23
N ILE A 103 7.00 -9.66 8.39
CA ILE A 103 5.58 -9.70 8.01
C ILE A 103 4.73 -9.98 9.25
N GLU A 104 5.11 -10.95 10.09
CA GLU A 104 4.40 -11.29 11.32
C GLU A 104 4.39 -10.12 12.33
N ASP A 105 5.52 -9.45 12.51
CA ASP A 105 5.61 -8.25 13.35
C ASP A 105 4.65 -7.16 12.89
N LEU A 106 4.63 -6.87 11.58
CA LEU A 106 3.76 -5.84 11.00
C LEU A 106 2.27 -6.17 11.16
N LYS A 107 1.87 -7.44 11.14
CA LYS A 107 0.46 -7.84 11.34
C LYS A 107 -0.02 -7.68 12.77
N GLN A 108 0.89 -7.91 13.71
CA GLN A 108 0.59 -7.81 15.14
C GLN A 108 0.58 -6.36 15.60
N ASP A 109 1.24 -5.45 14.88
CA ASP A 109 1.22 -4.02 15.13
C ASP A 109 -0.21 -3.44 15.04
N LYS A 110 -0.66 -2.83 16.15
CA LYS A 110 -1.99 -2.20 16.31
C LYS A 110 -1.94 -0.68 16.36
N GLU A 111 -0.79 -0.05 16.12
CA GLU A 111 -0.60 1.41 16.24
C GLU A 111 -1.61 2.17 15.39
N LEU A 112 -1.94 1.68 14.18
CA LEU A 112 -2.92 2.34 13.30
C LEU A 112 -4.39 2.16 13.73
N GLY A 113 -4.70 1.20 14.60
CA GLY A 113 -6.09 0.85 14.94
C GLY A 113 -6.90 0.27 13.77
N ILE A 114 -6.24 -0.20 12.71
CA ILE A 114 -6.85 -0.85 11.55
C ILE A 114 -6.78 -2.36 11.74
N SER A 115 -7.89 -3.07 11.52
CA SER A 115 -7.89 -4.54 11.66
C SER A 115 -7.12 -5.20 10.53
N HIS A 116 -6.60 -6.40 10.79
CA HIS A 116 -5.94 -7.18 9.76
C HIS A 116 -6.88 -7.53 8.58
N GLU A 117 -8.16 -7.76 8.88
CA GLU A 117 -9.20 -8.01 7.87
C GLU A 117 -9.36 -6.83 6.91
N GLN A 118 -9.31 -5.58 7.41
CA GLN A 118 -9.36 -4.40 6.55
C GLN A 118 -8.16 -4.34 5.59
N PHE A 119 -6.96 -4.71 6.07
CA PHE A 119 -5.79 -4.82 5.19
C PHE A 119 -5.95 -5.94 4.15
N GLN A 120 -6.51 -7.10 4.52
CA GLN A 120 -6.78 -8.19 3.58
C GLN A 120 -7.71 -7.73 2.44
N VAL A 121 -8.79 -7.00 2.77
CA VAL A 121 -9.71 -6.46 1.77
C VAL A 121 -9.05 -5.38 0.91
N LEU A 122 -8.26 -4.48 1.50
CA LEU A 122 -7.48 -3.50 0.73
C LEU A 122 -6.52 -4.17 -0.26
N ALA A 123 -5.84 -5.24 0.15
CA ALA A 123 -4.98 -6.01 -0.73
C ALA A 123 -5.77 -6.67 -1.87
N ASP A 124 -6.96 -7.25 -1.59
CA ASP A 124 -7.84 -7.81 -2.62
C ASP A 124 -8.35 -6.75 -3.60
N CYS A 125 -8.70 -5.56 -3.10
CA CYS A 125 -9.07 -4.42 -3.93
C CYS A 125 -7.92 -4.01 -4.84
N PHE A 126 -6.70 -3.92 -4.32
CA PHE A 126 -5.52 -3.59 -5.12
C PHE A 126 -5.26 -4.63 -6.21
N ILE A 127 -5.21 -5.91 -5.86
CA ILE A 127 -4.96 -7.02 -6.78
C ILE A 127 -5.98 -7.02 -7.92
N ARG A 128 -7.28 -6.89 -7.57
CA ARG A 128 -8.35 -6.81 -8.56
C ARG A 128 -8.24 -5.59 -9.47
N GLY A 129 -8.00 -4.41 -8.88
CA GLY A 129 -7.88 -3.16 -9.64
C GLY A 129 -6.64 -3.13 -10.54
N ALA A 130 -5.55 -3.74 -10.10
CA ALA A 130 -4.30 -3.85 -10.85
C ALA A 130 -4.32 -4.99 -11.89
N ASP A 131 -5.36 -5.83 -11.90
CA ASP A 131 -5.50 -6.98 -12.78
C ASP A 131 -4.26 -7.90 -12.66
N MET A 132 -4.12 -8.47 -11.45
CA MET A 132 -3.01 -9.33 -11.00
C MET A 132 -3.50 -10.70 -10.56
#